data_AF-A0A946YPC3-F1
#
_entry.id   AF-A0A946YPC3-F1
#
_cell.length_a   1.000
_cell.length_b   1.000
_cell.length_c   1.000
_cell.angle_alpha   90.00
_cell.angle_beta   90.00
_cell.angle_gamma   90.00
#
_symmetry.space_group_name_H-M   'P 1'
#
loop_
_entity.id
_entity.type
_entity.pdbx_description
1 polymer ?
#
loop_
_entity_poly.entity_id
_entity_poly.type
_entity_poly.pdbx_seq_one_letter_code
_entity_poly.pdbx_strand_id
1 'polypeptide(L)'
;MQPEQPTTVGIPPALRRLIIRLLLVTVAMFGFGFALVPLYNLFCDVTGLNGKTNTTAFIPAAELVDTSRSVTVQFIATNNAGMPWEFRPEVFKVTVHPGEEVQTTFFARNPRNIKMVAQAIPSVSPGRAAAYFHKTECFCFNQQALDGGAAIDMPLSFIVDRDVPGNVHTITLSYTLFDVTNGNEQQIEPTAGQVAVL
;
A
#
# COMPACT_ATOMS: atom_id res chain seq x y z
N MET A 1 -73.84 1.48 10.47
CA MET A 1 -72.99 2.69 10.52
C MET A 1 -72.92 3.14 11.97
N GLN A 2 -71.89 2.68 12.68
CA GLN A 2 -71.51 3.14 14.02
C GLN A 2 -70.03 3.54 13.92
N PRO A 3 -69.63 4.74 14.35
CA PRO A 3 -68.24 5.19 14.29
C PRO A 3 -67.42 4.52 15.41
N GLU A 4 -66.34 3.82 15.06
CA GLU A 4 -65.33 3.42 16.04
C GLU A 4 -64.63 4.68 16.58
N GLN A 5 -64.77 4.91 17.89
CA GLN A 5 -64.09 5.97 18.62
C GLN A 5 -62.60 5.62 18.80
N PRO A 6 -61.68 6.60 18.67
CA PRO A 6 -60.27 6.37 18.90
C PRO A 6 -60.03 6.07 20.38
N THR A 7 -59.51 4.89 20.69
CA THR A 7 -59.13 4.52 22.06
C THR A 7 -57.94 5.38 22.48
N THR A 8 -58.21 6.47 23.20
CA THR A 8 -57.18 7.32 23.81
C THR A 8 -56.57 6.55 24.98
N VAL A 9 -55.49 5.82 24.70
CA VAL A 9 -54.72 5.10 25.72
C VAL A 9 -54.10 6.12 26.68
N GLY A 10 -54.71 6.28 27.85
CA GLY A 10 -54.19 7.10 28.94
C GLY A 10 -52.89 6.51 29.46
N ILE A 11 -51.76 7.15 29.15
CA ILE A 11 -50.43 6.69 29.54
C ILE A 11 -50.27 6.82 31.08
N PRO A 12 -50.04 5.72 31.82
CA PRO A 12 -49.84 5.80 33.27
C PRO A 12 -48.60 6.66 33.61
N PRO A 13 -48.61 7.41 34.73
CA PRO A 13 -47.56 8.40 35.05
C PRO A 13 -46.17 7.77 35.21
N ALA A 14 -46.09 6.49 35.59
CA ALA A 14 -44.85 5.72 35.65
C ALA A 14 -44.27 5.44 34.25
N LEU A 15 -45.11 5.12 33.26
CA LEU A 15 -44.70 4.90 31.88
C LEU A 15 -44.28 6.21 31.21
N ARG A 16 -44.96 7.33 31.51
CA ARG A 16 -44.55 8.66 31.03
C ARG A 16 -43.14 9.05 31.50
N ARG A 17 -42.79 8.76 32.76
CA ARG A 17 -41.41 8.98 33.26
C ARG A 17 -40.38 8.09 32.55
N LEU A 18 -40.74 6.84 32.28
CA LEU A 18 -39.86 5.90 31.57
C LEU A 18 -39.62 6.37 30.12
N ILE A 19 -40.66 6.77 29.40
CA ILE A 19 -40.57 7.29 28.03
C ILE A 19 -39.72 8.57 27.97
N ILE A 20 -39.91 9.50 28.93
CA ILE A 20 -39.09 10.71 29.01
C ILE A 20 -37.61 10.37 29.26
N ARG A 21 -37.32 9.41 30.15
CA ARG A 21 -35.93 8.96 30.39
C ARG A 21 -35.32 8.32 29.16
N LEU A 22 -36.06 7.45 28.47
CA LEU A 22 -35.62 6.81 27.22
C LEU A 22 -35.30 7.85 26.15
N LEU A 23 -36.19 8.82 25.92
CA LEU A 23 -35.95 9.91 24.96
C LEU A 23 -34.74 10.77 25.32
N LEU A 24 -34.54 11.08 26.60
CA LEU A 24 -33.39 11.86 27.05
C LEU A 24 -32.08 11.12 26.79
N VAL A 25 -32.04 9.81 27.05
CA VAL A 25 -30.88 8.96 26.75
C VAL A 25 -30.61 8.92 25.23
N THR A 26 -31.64 8.76 24.41
CA THR A 26 -31.47 8.74 22.94
C THR A 26 -30.89 10.05 22.44
N VAL A 27 -31.43 11.20 22.87
CA VAL A 27 -30.91 12.53 22.49
C VAL A 27 -29.47 12.71 22.97
N ALA A 28 -29.14 12.23 24.17
CA ALA A 28 -27.78 12.27 24.69
C ALA A 28 -26.79 11.42 23.86
N MET A 29 -27.19 10.23 23.38
CA MET A 29 -26.35 9.40 22.52
C MET A 29 -26.06 10.06 21.18
N PHE A 30 -27.06 10.67 20.55
CA PHE A 30 -26.86 11.43 19.30
C PHE A 30 -26.01 12.69 19.53
N GLY A 31 -26.23 13.40 20.62
CA GLY A 31 -25.42 14.55 21.01
C GLY A 31 -23.95 14.19 21.24
N PHE A 32 -23.70 13.04 21.87
CA PHE A 32 -22.34 12.52 22.07
C PHE A 32 -21.67 12.14 20.75
N GLY A 33 -22.40 11.50 19.82
CA GLY A 33 -21.89 11.20 18.48
C GLY A 33 -21.50 12.47 17.69
N PHE A 34 -22.29 13.54 17.79
CA PHE A 34 -21.96 14.81 17.14
C PHE A 34 -20.80 15.55 17.82
N ALA A 35 -20.69 15.45 19.15
CA ALA A 35 -19.58 16.03 19.93
C ALA A 35 -18.26 15.27 19.76
N LEU A 36 -18.31 13.99 19.35
CA LEU A 36 -17.13 13.17 19.10
C LEU A 36 -16.28 13.71 17.95
N VAL A 37 -16.89 14.32 16.93
CA VAL A 37 -16.17 14.94 15.79
C VAL A 37 -15.27 16.12 16.22
N PRO A 38 -15.77 17.18 16.90
CA PRO A 38 -14.92 18.28 17.37
C PRO A 38 -13.96 17.84 18.49
N LEU A 39 -14.33 16.88 19.34
CA LEU A 39 -13.42 16.33 20.35
C LEU A 39 -12.25 15.60 19.68
N TYR A 40 -12.52 14.77 18.67
CA TYR A 40 -11.49 14.10 17.87
C TYR A 40 -10.58 15.13 17.19
N ASN A 41 -11.14 16.20 16.62
CA ASN A 41 -10.34 17.29 16.05
C ASN A 41 -9.38 17.91 17.07
N LEU A 42 -9.86 18.23 18.28
CA LEU A 42 -9.04 18.80 19.35
C LEU A 42 -7.92 17.84 19.78
N PHE A 43 -8.23 16.55 19.92
CA PHE A 43 -7.22 15.53 20.21
C PHE A 43 -6.18 15.42 19.10
N CYS A 44 -6.59 15.45 17.84
CA CYS A 44 -5.67 15.38 16.71
C CYS A 44 -4.84 16.67 16.53
N ASP A 45 -5.33 17.83 16.98
CA ASP A 45 -4.56 19.09 17.01
C ASP A 45 -3.50 19.07 18.12
N VAL A 46 -3.84 18.56 19.31
CA VAL A 46 -2.91 18.45 20.44
C VAL A 46 -1.82 17.39 20.19
N THR A 47 -2.19 16.28 19.54
CA THR A 47 -1.26 15.18 19.23
C THR A 47 -0.52 15.36 17.90
N GLY A 48 -0.92 16.33 17.07
CA GLY A 48 -0.34 16.57 15.75
C GLY A 48 -0.66 15.50 14.70
N LEU A 49 -1.52 14.54 15.03
CA LEU A 49 -1.85 13.41 14.17
C LEU A 49 -2.80 13.76 13.02
N ASN A 50 -3.45 14.94 13.02
CA ASN A 50 -4.46 15.24 12.01
C ASN A 50 -3.94 15.75 10.67
N GLY A 51 -2.68 16.19 10.57
CA GLY A 51 -2.18 16.81 9.33
C GLY A 51 -3.13 17.85 8.73
N LYS A 52 -3.99 18.48 9.55
CA LYS A 52 -4.96 19.48 9.10
C LYS A 52 -4.14 20.71 8.80
N THR A 53 -3.73 20.78 7.53
CA THR A 53 -3.25 21.96 6.87
C THR A 53 -4.13 23.11 7.34
N ASN A 54 -3.52 24.06 8.02
CA ASN A 54 -4.04 25.41 8.12
C ASN A 54 -4.58 25.82 6.74
N THR A 55 -5.48 26.79 6.69
CA THR A 55 -5.98 27.40 5.45
C THR A 55 -4.89 28.19 4.68
N THR A 56 -3.69 27.63 4.62
CA THR A 56 -2.60 27.92 3.71
C THR A 56 -2.61 26.83 2.65
N ALA A 57 -2.91 27.27 1.44
CA ALA A 57 -2.87 26.59 0.16
C ALA A 57 -2.18 25.22 0.15
N PHE A 58 -2.87 24.23 -0.44
CA PHE A 58 -2.31 23.15 -1.24
C PHE A 58 -0.81 22.94 -1.00
N ILE A 59 -0.48 22.10 -0.03
CA ILE A 59 0.86 21.55 0.07
C ILE A 59 1.10 20.85 -1.27
N PRO A 60 1.96 21.38 -2.17
CA PRO A 60 2.29 20.65 -3.38
C PRO A 60 2.92 19.32 -2.92
N ALA A 61 2.70 18.23 -3.66
CA ALA A 61 3.31 16.93 -3.37
C ALA A 61 4.84 17.01 -3.13
N ALA A 62 5.48 18.10 -3.56
CA ALA A 62 6.86 18.47 -3.25
C ALA A 62 7.18 18.68 -1.75
N GLU A 63 6.22 18.98 -0.87
CA GLU A 63 6.46 19.14 0.59
C GLU A 63 6.33 17.79 1.35
N LEU A 64 5.87 16.73 0.67
CA LEU A 64 5.97 15.34 1.13
C LEU A 64 7.38 14.77 0.93
N VAL A 65 8.22 15.43 0.14
CA VAL A 65 9.59 14.99 -0.15
C VAL A 65 10.55 15.62 0.87
N ASP A 66 11.27 14.79 1.61
CA ASP A 66 12.33 15.24 2.50
C ASP A 66 13.61 15.54 1.71
N THR A 67 13.78 16.79 1.30
CA THR A 67 14.96 17.26 0.57
C THR A 67 16.21 17.43 1.45
N SER A 68 16.08 17.34 2.79
CA SER A 68 17.19 17.53 3.72
C SER A 68 18.20 16.37 3.71
N ARG A 69 17.75 15.20 3.28
CA ARG A 69 18.56 13.99 3.18
C ARG A 69 18.40 13.35 1.81
N SER A 70 19.41 12.59 1.40
CA SER A 70 19.35 11.77 0.20
C SER A 70 19.60 10.30 0.53
N VAL A 71 18.97 9.42 -0.23
CA VAL A 71 19.14 7.98 -0.17
C VAL A 71 19.60 7.51 -1.53
N THR A 72 20.68 6.74 -1.56
CA THR A 72 21.13 6.07 -2.78
C THR A 72 20.35 4.77 -2.96
N VAL A 73 19.71 4.60 -4.11
CA VAL A 73 19.13 3.31 -4.51
C VAL A 73 20.03 2.69 -5.58
N GLN A 74 20.45 1.45 -5.36
CA GLN A 74 21.24 0.66 -6.29
C GLN A 74 20.38 -0.45 -6.90
N PHE A 75 20.50 -0.66 -8.20
CA PHE A 75 19.76 -1.67 -8.93
C PHE A 75 20.71 -2.77 -9.38
N ILE A 76 20.39 -4.00 -9.00
CA ILE A 76 21.14 -5.19 -9.38
C ILE A 76 20.20 -6.15 -10.10
N ALA A 77 20.62 -6.61 -11.27
CA ALA A 77 19.95 -7.67 -12.00
C ALA A 77 20.88 -8.89 -12.02
N THR A 78 20.37 -10.01 -11.54
CA THR A 78 21.10 -11.27 -11.48
C THR A 78 20.28 -12.33 -12.20
N ASN A 79 20.95 -13.23 -12.91
CA ASN A 79 20.30 -14.40 -13.50
C ASN A 79 20.55 -15.62 -12.61
N ASN A 80 19.52 -16.42 -12.38
CA ASN A 80 19.70 -17.72 -11.75
C ASN A 80 20.52 -18.65 -12.66
N ALA A 81 21.14 -19.68 -12.06
CA ALA A 81 21.90 -20.68 -12.81
C ALA A 81 21.04 -21.30 -13.93
N GLY A 82 21.52 -21.18 -15.16
CA GLY A 82 20.84 -21.71 -16.36
C GLY A 82 19.90 -20.73 -17.08
N MET A 83 19.65 -19.53 -16.52
CA MET A 83 18.82 -18.52 -17.17
C MET A 83 19.62 -17.78 -18.28
N PRO A 84 19.27 -17.94 -19.58
CA PRO A 84 20.08 -17.41 -20.68
C PRO A 84 19.70 -15.98 -21.07
N TRP A 85 18.66 -15.39 -20.48
CA TRP A 85 18.18 -14.07 -20.87
C TRP A 85 19.19 -12.98 -20.57
N GLU A 86 19.23 -11.95 -21.41
CA GLU A 86 19.93 -10.72 -21.07
C GLU A 86 19.01 -9.91 -20.16
N PHE A 87 19.42 -9.69 -18.91
CA PHE A 87 18.65 -8.95 -17.92
C PHE A 87 19.53 -7.95 -17.21
N ARG A 88 19.20 -6.66 -17.32
CA ARG A 88 19.99 -5.57 -16.74
C ARG A 88 19.11 -4.36 -16.40
N PRO A 89 19.44 -3.60 -15.36
CA PRO A 89 18.82 -2.29 -15.19
C PRO A 89 19.32 -1.33 -16.28
N GLU A 90 18.51 -0.33 -16.61
CA GLU A 90 18.94 0.78 -17.47
C GLU A 90 19.90 1.71 -16.71
N VAL A 91 19.64 1.93 -15.42
CA VAL A 91 20.49 2.70 -14.50
C VAL A 91 20.89 1.85 -13.29
N PHE A 92 22.16 1.84 -12.92
CA PHE A 92 22.65 1.02 -11.80
C PHE A 92 22.51 1.69 -10.44
N LYS A 93 22.43 3.02 -10.41
CA LYS A 93 22.36 3.81 -9.19
C LYS A 93 21.59 5.10 -9.45
N VAL A 94 20.69 5.44 -8.53
CA VAL A 94 19.99 6.72 -8.49
C VAL A 94 20.05 7.28 -7.08
N THR A 95 20.17 8.59 -6.96
CA THR A 95 20.08 9.29 -5.67
C THR A 95 18.72 9.96 -5.62
N VAL A 96 17.97 9.66 -4.56
CA VAL A 96 16.58 10.11 -4.40
C VAL A 96 16.39 10.75 -3.04
N HIS A 97 15.38 11.58 -2.92
CA HIS A 97 14.93 12.11 -1.64
C HIS A 97 13.79 11.25 -1.08
N PRO A 98 13.75 10.96 0.23
CA PRO A 98 12.62 10.22 0.80
C PRO A 98 11.29 10.94 0.53
N GLY A 99 10.28 10.21 0.11
CA GLY A 99 8.99 10.71 -0.36
C GLY A 99 8.95 11.03 -1.86
N GLU A 100 10.09 11.04 -2.56
CA GLU A 100 10.17 11.23 -4.01
C GLU A 100 9.75 9.96 -4.76
N GLU A 101 8.85 10.10 -5.73
CA GLU A 101 8.53 9.04 -6.67
C GLU A 101 9.52 9.03 -7.82
N VAL A 102 10.12 7.87 -8.08
CA VAL A 102 11.13 7.69 -9.11
C VAL A 102 10.77 6.52 -10.00
N GLN A 103 10.93 6.75 -11.31
CA GLN A 103 10.71 5.75 -12.34
C GLN A 103 12.05 5.33 -12.96
N THR A 104 12.19 4.04 -13.19
CA THR A 104 13.35 3.43 -13.85
C THR A 104 12.90 2.24 -14.69
N THR A 105 13.74 1.78 -15.60
CA THR A 105 13.43 0.65 -16.47
C THR A 105 14.46 -0.47 -16.29
N PHE A 106 14.01 -1.72 -16.40
CA PHE A 106 14.85 -2.89 -16.58
C PHE A 106 14.67 -3.45 -17.99
N PHE A 107 15.78 -3.78 -18.63
CA PHE A 107 15.78 -4.43 -19.94
C PHE A 107 15.81 -5.95 -19.75
N ALA A 108 14.96 -6.67 -20.48
CA ALA A 108 15.01 -8.12 -20.60
C ALA A 108 14.94 -8.57 -22.07
N ARG A 109 15.78 -9.53 -22.46
CA ARG A 109 15.75 -10.14 -23.79
C ARG A 109 15.94 -11.65 -23.72
N ASN A 110 15.13 -12.38 -24.49
CA ASN A 110 15.30 -13.80 -24.72
C ASN A 110 16.20 -14.04 -25.96
N PRO A 111 17.48 -14.42 -25.80
CA PRO A 111 18.36 -14.66 -26.95
C PRO A 111 18.17 -16.04 -27.59
N ARG A 112 17.31 -16.91 -27.03
CA ARG A 112 17.01 -18.21 -27.61
C ARG A 112 16.02 -18.05 -28.78
N ASN A 113 15.92 -19.07 -29.63
CA ASN A 113 14.90 -19.15 -30.70
C ASN A 113 13.63 -19.90 -30.26
N ILE A 114 13.45 -20.08 -28.95
CA ILE A 114 12.28 -20.75 -28.36
C ILE A 114 11.61 -19.80 -27.39
N LYS A 115 10.29 -19.92 -27.27
CA LYS A 115 9.52 -19.20 -26.26
C LYS A 115 9.94 -19.67 -24.87
N MET A 116 10.18 -18.72 -23.97
CA MET A 116 10.54 -18.98 -22.58
C MET A 116 9.68 -18.10 -21.67
N VAL A 117 9.44 -18.58 -20.45
CA VAL A 117 8.75 -17.82 -19.40
C VAL A 117 9.72 -17.58 -18.26
N ALA A 118 9.88 -16.32 -17.87
CA ALA A 118 10.76 -15.93 -16.77
C ALA A 118 9.99 -15.21 -15.67
N GLN A 119 10.45 -15.39 -14.44
CA GLN A 119 9.95 -14.68 -13.26
C GLN A 119 11.10 -14.00 -12.54
N ALA A 120 10.96 -12.71 -12.25
CA ALA A 120 11.97 -11.97 -11.50
C ALA A 120 11.56 -11.86 -10.04
N ILE A 121 12.35 -12.45 -9.15
CA ILE A 121 12.10 -12.40 -7.70
C ILE A 121 12.86 -11.21 -7.11
N PRO A 122 12.17 -10.25 -6.47
CA PRO A 122 12.81 -9.11 -5.84
C PRO A 122 13.42 -9.44 -4.47
N SER A 123 14.49 -8.73 -4.12
CA SER A 123 15.04 -8.65 -2.77
C SER A 123 15.57 -7.24 -2.50
N VAL A 124 15.35 -6.74 -1.28
CA VAL A 124 15.77 -5.40 -0.85
C VAL A 124 16.71 -5.51 0.35
N SER A 125 17.86 -4.86 0.25
CA SER A 125 18.87 -4.82 1.30
C SER A 125 19.23 -3.37 1.67
N PRO A 126 19.47 -3.05 2.96
CA PRO A 126 19.33 -3.93 4.12
C PRO A 126 17.88 -4.24 4.43
N GLY A 127 17.59 -5.39 5.05
CA GLY A 127 16.20 -5.82 5.32
C GLY A 127 15.36 -4.82 6.12
N ARG A 128 15.99 -4.03 7.00
CA ARG A 128 15.35 -2.92 7.73
C ARG A 128 14.80 -1.80 6.82
N ALA A 129 15.36 -1.63 5.63
CA ALA A 129 14.92 -0.66 4.64
C ALA A 129 13.80 -1.20 3.74
N ALA A 130 13.61 -2.53 3.70
CA ALA A 130 12.60 -3.16 2.85
C ALA A 130 11.17 -2.73 3.20
N ALA A 131 10.88 -2.47 4.48
CA ALA A 131 9.57 -2.01 4.93
C ALA A 131 9.21 -0.59 4.45
N TYR A 132 10.22 0.19 4.08
CA TYR A 132 10.09 1.59 3.65
C TYR A 132 10.27 1.75 2.14
N PHE A 133 10.44 0.64 1.41
CA PHE A 133 10.62 0.67 -0.04
C PHE A 133 9.33 0.18 -0.70
N HIS A 134 8.53 1.13 -1.20
CA HIS A 134 7.25 0.83 -1.83
C HIS A 134 7.42 0.76 -3.34
N LYS A 135 7.09 -0.40 -3.91
CA LYS A 135 7.00 -0.58 -5.36
C LYS A 135 5.57 -0.33 -5.77
N THR A 136 5.34 0.77 -6.47
CA THR A 136 3.99 1.24 -6.83
C THR A 136 3.46 0.54 -8.08
N GLU A 137 4.31 -0.07 -8.90
CA GLU A 137 3.89 -0.80 -10.09
C GLU A 137 4.63 -2.15 -10.23
N CYS A 138 3.88 -3.26 -10.24
CA CYS A 138 4.48 -4.60 -10.31
C CYS A 138 3.52 -5.64 -10.94
N PHE A 139 3.12 -5.45 -12.19
CA PHE A 139 2.53 -6.53 -13.01
C PHE A 139 3.57 -7.19 -13.93
N CYS A 140 4.63 -6.47 -14.28
CA CYS A 140 5.68 -6.94 -15.18
C CYS A 140 6.62 -8.01 -14.56
N PHE A 141 6.59 -8.25 -13.25
CA PHE A 141 7.54 -9.16 -12.58
C PHE A 141 6.93 -10.48 -12.09
N ASN A 142 5.67 -10.77 -12.44
CA ASN A 142 5.06 -12.06 -12.18
C ASN A 142 5.67 -13.13 -13.08
N GLN A 143 5.19 -13.22 -14.32
CA GLN A 143 5.69 -14.15 -15.31
C GLN A 143 5.67 -13.45 -16.67
N GLN A 144 6.84 -13.27 -17.27
CA GLN A 144 6.98 -12.70 -18.59
C GLN A 144 7.26 -13.82 -19.57
N ALA A 145 6.35 -14.02 -20.51
CA ALA A 145 6.56 -14.92 -21.63
C ALA A 145 7.16 -14.13 -22.79
N LEU A 146 8.39 -14.45 -23.18
CA LEU A 146 9.04 -13.85 -24.35
C LEU A 146 9.27 -14.91 -25.41
N ASP A 147 8.85 -14.60 -26.64
CA ASP A 147 9.21 -15.38 -27.81
C ASP A 147 10.72 -15.32 -28.07
N GLY A 148 11.20 -16.21 -28.93
CA GLY A 148 12.61 -16.27 -29.25
C GLY A 148 13.11 -14.99 -29.93
N GLY A 149 14.20 -14.41 -29.44
CA GLY A 149 14.76 -13.15 -29.91
C GLY A 149 14.04 -11.89 -29.43
N ALA A 150 12.90 -12.02 -28.76
CA ALA A 150 12.11 -10.87 -28.29
C ALA A 150 12.79 -10.17 -27.11
N ALA A 151 12.60 -8.86 -27.04
CA ALA A 151 13.06 -8.01 -25.95
C ALA A 151 11.90 -7.16 -25.42
N ILE A 152 11.97 -6.79 -24.14
CA ILE A 152 10.98 -5.97 -23.46
C ILE A 152 11.66 -5.05 -22.45
N ASP A 153 11.12 -3.84 -22.36
CA ASP A 153 11.44 -2.87 -21.32
C ASP A 153 10.40 -2.99 -20.21
N MET A 154 10.88 -3.21 -18.98
CA MET A 154 10.07 -3.42 -17.79
C MET A 154 10.17 -2.17 -16.90
N PRO A 155 9.19 -1.25 -16.96
CA PRO A 155 9.19 -0.08 -16.10
C PRO A 155 8.96 -0.47 -14.64
N LEU A 156 9.55 0.32 -13.75
CA LEU A 156 9.45 0.22 -12.30
C LEU A 156 9.29 1.62 -11.72
N SER A 157 8.14 1.90 -11.13
CA SER A 157 7.96 3.05 -10.23
C SER A 157 8.15 2.62 -8.77
N PHE A 158 8.90 3.41 -8.01
CA PHE A 158 9.11 3.17 -6.59
C PHE A 158 9.18 4.48 -5.80
N ILE A 159 8.88 4.37 -4.50
CA ILE A 159 8.98 5.46 -3.52
C ILE A 159 9.72 4.92 -2.30
N VAL A 160 10.67 5.71 -1.78
CA VAL A 160 11.30 5.45 -0.47
C VAL A 160 10.56 6.28 0.57
N ASP A 161 9.98 5.66 1.59
CA ASP A 161 9.26 6.35 2.65
C ASP A 161 10.18 7.31 3.44
N ARG A 162 9.61 8.43 3.91
CA ARG A 162 10.29 9.42 4.76
C ARG A 162 10.73 8.85 6.10
N ASP A 163 9.97 7.90 6.63
CA ASP A 163 10.22 7.26 7.92
C ASP A 163 11.41 6.29 7.87
N VAL A 164 12.05 6.14 6.71
CA VAL A 164 13.27 5.34 6.58
C VAL A 164 14.31 5.80 7.61
N PRO A 165 14.87 4.90 8.42
CA PRO A 165 15.81 5.28 9.47
C PRO A 165 16.98 6.12 8.95
N GLY A 166 17.38 7.14 9.73
CA GLY A 166 18.46 8.06 9.35
C GLY A 166 19.81 7.38 9.08
N ASN A 167 20.02 6.17 9.59
CA ASN A 167 21.22 5.38 9.35
C ASN A 167 21.19 4.55 8.04
N VAL A 168 20.11 4.61 7.25
CA VAL A 168 20.01 3.99 5.93
C VAL A 168 20.30 5.04 4.85
N HIS A 169 21.47 4.92 4.23
CA HIS A 169 21.93 5.84 3.18
C HIS A 169 21.96 5.16 1.81
N THR A 170 21.95 3.83 1.80
CA THR A 170 21.98 3.02 0.59
C THR A 170 20.99 1.88 0.72
N ILE A 171 20.14 1.74 -0.29
CA ILE A 171 19.19 0.66 -0.47
C ILE A 171 19.57 -0.04 -1.76
N THR A 172 19.71 -1.34 -1.73
CA THR A 172 19.97 -2.15 -2.92
C THR A 172 18.72 -2.94 -3.24
N LEU A 173 18.13 -2.66 -4.40
CA LEU A 173 17.09 -3.46 -5.00
C LEU A 173 17.72 -4.44 -5.98
N SER A 174 17.76 -5.71 -5.59
CA SER A 174 18.21 -6.80 -6.45
C SER A 174 17.01 -7.57 -6.99
N TYR A 175 17.04 -7.89 -8.28
CA TYR A 175 16.15 -8.86 -8.90
C TYR A 175 16.95 -10.06 -9.37
N THR A 176 16.47 -11.26 -9.04
CA THR A 176 17.01 -12.51 -9.58
C THR A 176 16.00 -13.11 -10.54
N LEU A 177 16.42 -13.33 -11.78
CA LEU A 177 15.58 -13.88 -12.85
C LEU A 177 15.65 -15.41 -12.89
N PHE A 178 14.50 -16.07 -12.86
CA PHE A 178 14.36 -17.52 -12.89
C PHE A 178 13.62 -17.97 -14.15
N ASP A 179 14.06 -19.10 -14.70
CA ASP A 179 13.33 -19.80 -15.77
C ASP A 179 12.19 -20.60 -15.14
N VAL A 180 10.96 -20.24 -15.50
CA VAL A 180 9.74 -20.91 -15.05
C VAL A 180 8.96 -21.53 -16.23
N THR A 181 9.62 -21.71 -17.38
CA THR A 181 9.00 -22.26 -18.60
C THR A 181 8.36 -23.64 -18.37
N ASN A 182 8.96 -24.46 -17.50
CA ASN A 182 8.49 -25.81 -17.16
C ASN A 182 7.84 -25.89 -15.76
N GLY A 183 7.64 -24.75 -15.10
CA GLY A 183 7.18 -24.67 -13.71
C GLY A 183 5.67 -24.68 -13.60
N ASN A 184 5.12 -25.84 -13.24
CA ASN A 184 3.77 -25.95 -12.67
C ASN A 184 3.67 -25.13 -11.36
N GLU A 185 2.52 -24.48 -11.17
CA GLU A 185 1.87 -23.79 -10.03
C GLU A 185 2.37 -23.88 -8.56
N GLN A 186 3.46 -24.55 -8.21
CA GLN A 186 3.84 -24.79 -6.81
C GLN A 186 4.87 -23.78 -6.26
N GLN A 187 4.46 -22.52 -6.14
CA GLN A 187 4.90 -21.65 -5.03
C GLN A 187 4.02 -20.40 -4.92
N ILE A 188 2.71 -20.59 -4.77
CA ILE A 188 1.84 -19.59 -4.17
C ILE A 188 1.38 -20.20 -2.84
N GLU A 189 2.18 -20.06 -1.78
CA GLU A 189 1.66 -20.15 -0.41
C GLU A 189 1.37 -18.71 0.06
N PRO A 190 0.11 -18.26 0.04
CA PRO A 190 -0.34 -17.30 1.01
C PRO A 190 -0.65 -18.10 2.28
N THR A 191 0.23 -18.09 3.28
CA THR A 191 -0.13 -18.56 4.62
C THR A 191 -1.16 -17.59 5.20
N ALA A 192 -2.43 -17.83 4.88
CA ALA A 192 -3.58 -17.13 5.44
C ALA A 192 -4.61 -18.18 5.88
N GLY A 193 -4.62 -18.44 7.19
CA GLY A 193 -5.79 -18.85 7.97
C GLY A 193 -6.61 -20.05 7.47
N GLN A 194 -6.29 -21.25 7.96
CA GLN A 194 -7.22 -22.37 7.91
C GLN A 194 -8.14 -22.33 9.15
N VAL A 195 -9.29 -21.69 8.99
CA VAL A 195 -10.49 -21.90 9.81
C VAL A 195 -11.28 -23.06 9.20
N ALA A 196 -11.87 -23.87 10.06
CA ALA A 196 -12.64 -25.10 9.83
C ALA A 196 -13.67 -25.06 8.69
N VAL A 197 -14.06 -26.24 8.17
CA VAL A 197 -15.39 -26.87 8.29
C VAL A 197 -15.49 -28.07 7.33
N LEU A 198 -15.60 -29.29 7.89
CA LEU A 198 -16.61 -30.34 7.66
C LEU A 198 -16.15 -31.63 8.37
#